data_AF-A0AAR2L595-F1
#
_entry.id   AF-A0AAR2L595-F1
#
_cell.length_a   1.000
_cell.length_b   1.000
_cell.length_c   1.000
_cell.angle_alpha   90.00
_cell.angle_beta   90.00
_cell.angle_gamma   90.00
#
_symmetry.space_group_name_H-M   'P 1'
#
loop_
_entity.id
_entity.type
_entity.pdbx_description
1 polymer ?
#
loop_
_entity_poly.entity_id
_entity_poly.type
_entity_poly.pdbx_seq_one_letter_code
_entity_poly.pdbx_strand_id
1 'polypeptide(L)'
;LKHKQVIELINGGIAGLIGVTCVFPIDLAKTRLQNQQNGSRLYTSMSDCLIKTIRSEGYFGMYRGAAVNLTLVTPEKAIKLAANDFFRYHLSTDGKKLSLLREMIAGCGAGTCQVIVTTPMEMLKIQLQDAGRINAQRKLIGQAAAGGGDAGVRNLTGLQITKELLRKQGISGLYRGLGATLLRDVPFSIIYFPLFANLNDLWKGDVEGPAPFYCSFLSGCLAGSTAAVAVNPVDVVKTRLQSLTRGSQEDTYSGVMDCINKILRNEGPSAFLKGAYCRALVIAPLFGIAQVVYFLGVGEFILSVLPGAWH
;
A
#
# COMPACT_ATOMS: atom_id res chain seq x y z
N LEU A 1 28.14 2.93 12.83
CA LEU A 1 26.68 3.04 12.62
C LEU A 1 26.27 3.19 11.15
N LYS A 2 26.88 4.07 10.35
CA LYS A 2 26.50 4.32 8.95
C LYS A 2 26.47 3.07 8.04
N HIS A 3 27.42 2.14 8.20
CA HIS A 3 27.54 0.97 7.31
C HIS A 3 26.37 -0.04 7.44
N LYS A 4 25.88 -0.29 8.66
CA LYS A 4 24.74 -1.19 8.90
C LYS A 4 23.43 -0.62 8.35
N GLN A 5 23.21 0.69 8.53
CA GLN A 5 22.03 1.37 8.01
C GLN A 5 21.98 1.36 6.47
N VAL A 6 23.13 1.52 5.81
CA VAL A 6 23.21 1.42 4.34
C VAL A 6 22.90 0.00 3.86
N ILE A 7 23.41 -1.03 4.54
CA ILE A 7 23.09 -2.44 4.24
C ILE A 7 21.58 -2.70 4.40
N GLU A 8 20.99 -2.27 5.51
CA GLU A 8 19.56 -2.43 5.79
C GLU A 8 18.69 -1.69 4.77
N LEU A 9 19.11 -0.50 4.33
CA LEU A 9 18.42 0.28 3.30
C LEU A 9 18.51 -0.41 1.93
N ILE A 10 19.68 -0.94 1.54
CA ILE A 10 19.87 -1.65 0.28
C ILE A 10 19.05 -2.95 0.27
N ASN A 11 19.15 -3.75 1.33
CA ASN A 11 18.36 -4.98 1.49
C ASN A 11 16.86 -4.67 1.46
N GLY A 12 16.43 -3.65 2.21
CA GLY A 12 15.04 -3.21 2.25
C GLY A 12 14.54 -2.68 0.91
N GLY A 13 15.39 -1.97 0.16
CA GLY A 13 15.10 -1.46 -1.18
C GLY A 13 14.92 -2.59 -2.20
N ILE A 14 15.86 -3.53 -2.25
CA ILE A 14 15.80 -4.69 -3.17
C ILE A 14 14.62 -5.60 -2.82
N ALA A 15 14.47 -5.94 -1.54
CA ALA A 15 13.31 -6.69 -1.04
C ALA A 15 12.00 -6.01 -1.42
N GLY A 16 11.93 -4.69 -1.26
CA GLY A 16 10.75 -3.93 -1.60
C GLY A 16 10.48 -3.86 -3.11
N LEU A 17 11.51 -3.73 -3.96
CA LEU A 17 11.35 -3.72 -5.42
C LEU A 17 10.84 -5.07 -5.94
N ILE A 18 11.45 -6.18 -5.48
CA ILE A 18 11.03 -7.54 -5.85
C ILE A 18 9.63 -7.80 -5.30
N GLY A 19 9.39 -7.49 -4.02
CA GLY A 19 8.10 -7.68 -3.36
C GLY A 19 6.98 -6.91 -4.03
N VAL A 20 7.21 -5.63 -4.35
CA VAL A 20 6.24 -4.81 -5.09
C VAL A 20 5.97 -5.40 -6.45
N THR A 21 6.99 -5.82 -7.21
CA THR A 21 6.80 -6.37 -8.55
C THR A 21 5.93 -7.63 -8.54
N CYS A 22 6.18 -8.56 -7.62
CA CYS A 22 5.40 -9.79 -7.50
C CYS A 22 3.95 -9.54 -7.07
N VAL A 23 3.73 -8.55 -6.22
CA VAL A 23 2.43 -8.33 -5.57
C VAL A 23 1.60 -7.25 -6.28
N PHE A 24 2.21 -6.49 -7.18
CA PHE A 24 1.56 -5.41 -7.92
C PHE A 24 0.25 -5.82 -8.63
N PRO A 25 0.17 -6.99 -9.30
CA PRO A 25 -1.09 -7.48 -9.85
C PRO A 25 -2.25 -7.56 -8.84
N ILE A 26 -1.97 -8.06 -7.64
CA ILE A 26 -2.97 -8.24 -6.58
C ILE A 26 -3.36 -6.89 -6.00
N ASP A 27 -2.38 -5.99 -5.82
CA ASP A 27 -2.58 -4.59 -5.44
C ASP A 27 -3.51 -3.87 -6.43
N LEU A 28 -3.29 -4.04 -7.74
CA LEU A 28 -4.13 -3.45 -8.79
C LEU A 28 -5.57 -3.96 -8.68
N ALA A 29 -5.75 -5.29 -8.57
CA ALA A 29 -7.08 -5.89 -8.45
C ALA A 29 -7.82 -5.41 -7.19
N LYS A 30 -7.09 -5.28 -6.07
CA LYS A 30 -7.61 -4.73 -4.82
C LYS A 30 -8.11 -3.29 -5.02
N THR A 31 -7.28 -2.39 -5.56
CA THR A 31 -7.64 -0.98 -5.77
C THR A 31 -8.90 -0.85 -6.64
N ARG A 32 -8.98 -1.64 -7.72
CA ARG A 32 -10.16 -1.65 -8.61
C ARG A 32 -11.42 -2.14 -7.90
N LEU A 33 -11.32 -3.22 -7.11
CA LEU A 33 -12.46 -3.76 -6.35
C LEU A 33 -12.91 -2.84 -5.22
N GLN A 34 -11.99 -2.16 -4.53
CA GLN A 34 -12.31 -1.22 -3.44
C GLN A 34 -12.98 0.06 -3.97
N ASN A 35 -12.53 0.54 -5.12
CA ASN A 35 -13.06 1.77 -5.70
C ASN A 35 -14.37 1.58 -6.49
N GLN A 36 -14.68 0.35 -6.92
CA GLN A 36 -15.94 0.05 -7.61
C GLN A 36 -17.17 0.23 -6.70
N GLN A 37 -18.13 1.03 -7.16
CA GLN A 37 -19.39 1.30 -6.47
C GLN A 37 -20.51 0.34 -6.94
N ASN A 38 -21.58 0.19 -6.15
CA ASN A 38 -22.66 -0.76 -6.49
C ASN A 38 -23.41 -0.39 -7.79
N GLY A 39 -23.47 0.88 -8.17
CA GLY A 39 -24.07 1.33 -9.43
C GLY A 39 -23.23 1.01 -10.68
N SER A 40 -21.94 0.69 -10.51
CA SER A 40 -20.97 0.46 -11.60
C SER A 40 -20.18 -0.85 -11.41
N ARG A 41 -20.85 -1.94 -10.99
CA ARG A 41 -20.17 -3.22 -10.77
C ARG A 41 -19.63 -3.84 -12.06
N LEU A 42 -18.32 -3.69 -12.31
CA LEU A 42 -17.59 -4.28 -13.43
C LEU A 42 -17.03 -5.68 -13.12
N TYR A 43 -16.60 -5.87 -11.88
CA TYR A 43 -15.87 -7.04 -11.41
C TYR A 43 -16.63 -7.74 -10.27
N THR A 44 -16.71 -9.07 -10.35
CA THR A 44 -17.35 -9.92 -9.32
C THR A 44 -16.35 -10.40 -8.27
N SER A 45 -15.13 -10.73 -8.71
CA SER A 45 -14.08 -11.33 -7.90
C SER A 45 -12.70 -10.82 -8.31
N MET A 46 -11.69 -11.09 -7.48
CA MET A 46 -10.28 -10.77 -7.78
C MET A 46 -9.81 -11.42 -9.09
N SER A 47 -10.10 -12.70 -9.29
CA SER A 47 -9.76 -13.43 -10.51
C SER A 47 -10.43 -12.86 -11.75
N ASP A 48 -11.72 -12.54 -11.65
CA ASP A 48 -12.49 -11.88 -12.71
C ASP A 48 -11.89 -10.51 -13.07
N CYS A 49 -11.52 -9.72 -12.06
CA CYS A 49 -10.83 -8.44 -12.26
C CYS A 49 -9.52 -8.60 -13.02
N LEU A 50 -8.69 -9.57 -12.64
CA LEU A 50 -7.40 -9.83 -13.29
C LEU A 50 -7.60 -10.30 -14.73
N ILE A 51 -8.48 -11.28 -14.98
CA ILE A 51 -8.76 -11.82 -16.31
C ILE A 51 -9.30 -10.73 -17.25
N LYS A 52 -10.28 -9.94 -16.79
CA LYS A 52 -10.82 -8.82 -17.57
C LYS A 52 -9.78 -7.74 -17.82
N THR A 53 -8.89 -7.48 -16.87
CA THR A 53 -7.79 -6.52 -17.04
C THR A 53 -6.81 -7.00 -18.12
N ILE A 54 -6.40 -8.28 -18.08
CA ILE A 54 -5.53 -8.87 -19.11
C ILE A 54 -6.20 -8.80 -20.49
N ARG A 55 -7.51 -9.09 -20.57
CA ARG A 55 -8.25 -9.06 -21.84
C ARG A 55 -8.44 -7.64 -22.39
N SER A 56 -8.54 -6.63 -21.54
CA SER A 56 -8.86 -5.25 -21.95
C SER A 56 -7.65 -4.33 -22.11
N GLU A 57 -6.61 -4.54 -21.30
CA GLU A 57 -5.39 -3.71 -21.25
C GLU A 57 -4.12 -4.48 -21.61
N GLY A 58 -4.20 -5.81 -21.78
CA GLY A 58 -3.05 -6.69 -22.00
C GLY A 58 -2.29 -7.01 -20.71
N TYR A 59 -1.25 -7.83 -20.85
CA TYR A 59 -0.40 -8.26 -19.73
C TYR A 59 0.26 -7.07 -18.99
N PHE A 60 0.77 -6.09 -19.72
CA PHE A 60 1.39 -4.89 -19.14
C PHE A 60 0.39 -3.96 -18.45
N GLY A 61 -0.90 -4.08 -18.75
CA GLY A 61 -1.97 -3.35 -18.04
C GLY A 61 -2.00 -3.66 -16.55
N MET A 62 -1.57 -4.86 -16.15
CA MET A 62 -1.49 -5.27 -14.75
C MET A 62 -0.44 -4.46 -13.95
N TYR A 63 0.53 -3.86 -14.63
CA TYR A 63 1.61 -3.05 -14.03
C TYR A 63 1.37 -1.54 -14.15
N ARG A 64 0.13 -1.12 -14.47
CA ARG A 64 -0.22 0.30 -14.57
C ARG A 64 -0.11 0.98 -13.21
N GLY A 65 0.81 1.94 -13.11
CA GLY A 65 1.17 2.62 -11.85
C GLY A 65 2.32 1.97 -11.08
N ALA A 66 2.91 0.88 -11.58
CA ALA A 66 4.04 0.21 -10.94
C ALA A 66 5.26 1.11 -10.83
N ALA A 67 5.54 1.92 -11.86
CA ALA A 67 6.65 2.88 -11.84
C ALA A 67 6.58 3.83 -10.63
N VAL A 68 5.40 4.38 -10.33
CA VAL A 68 5.21 5.27 -9.18
C VAL A 68 5.49 4.53 -7.87
N ASN A 69 5.00 3.29 -7.75
CA ASN A 69 5.23 2.48 -6.55
C ASN A 69 6.71 2.10 -6.38
N LEU A 70 7.38 1.70 -7.46
CA LEU A 70 8.80 1.28 -7.44
C LEU A 70 9.74 2.43 -7.07
N THR A 71 9.50 3.64 -7.60
CA THR A 71 10.28 4.83 -7.24
C THR A 71 10.12 5.22 -5.76
N LEU A 72 8.99 4.88 -5.14
CA LEU A 72 8.68 5.25 -3.76
C LEU A 72 9.22 4.29 -2.71
N VAL A 73 9.44 3.02 -3.05
CA VAL A 73 9.86 2.00 -2.08
C VAL A 73 11.08 2.46 -1.29
N THR A 74 12.13 2.91 -1.99
CA THR A 74 13.39 3.28 -1.35
C THR A 74 13.27 4.56 -0.51
N PRO A 75 12.71 5.68 -1.01
CA PRO A 75 12.46 6.87 -0.19
C PRO A 75 11.56 6.60 1.01
N GLU A 76 10.50 5.81 0.84
CA GLU A 76 9.57 5.45 1.92
C GLU A 76 10.29 4.74 3.06
N LYS A 77 11.12 3.74 2.72
CA LYS A 77 11.91 3.00 3.72
C LYS A 77 12.96 3.88 4.38
N ALA A 78 13.65 4.74 3.60
CA ALA A 78 14.64 5.66 4.13
C ALA A 78 14.05 6.63 5.15
N ILE A 79 12.92 7.26 4.82
CA ILE A 79 12.21 8.20 5.71
C ILE A 79 11.73 7.48 6.96
N LYS A 80 11.16 6.28 6.81
CA LYS A 80 10.67 5.51 7.95
C LYS A 80 11.80 5.11 8.90
N LEU A 81 12.94 4.65 8.37
CA LEU A 81 14.11 4.31 9.18
C LEU A 81 14.67 5.55 9.89
N ALA A 82 14.88 6.65 9.17
CA ALA A 82 15.40 7.89 9.73
C ALA A 82 14.47 8.47 10.81
N ALA A 83 13.16 8.47 10.58
CA ALA A 83 12.19 8.96 11.55
C ALA A 83 12.09 8.02 12.76
N ASN A 84 12.14 6.69 12.56
CA ASN A 84 12.13 5.74 13.66
C ASN A 84 13.36 5.91 14.57
N ASP A 85 14.55 6.07 14.00
CA ASP A 85 15.77 6.34 14.77
C ASP A 85 15.66 7.66 15.55
N PHE A 86 15.11 8.71 14.93
CA PHE A 86 14.89 10.00 15.59
C PHE A 86 13.93 9.89 16.79
N PHE A 87 12.78 9.22 16.62
CA PHE A 87 11.82 9.03 17.70
C PHE A 87 12.36 8.08 18.77
N ARG A 88 13.02 6.98 18.39
CA ARG A 88 13.64 6.06 19.35
C ARG A 88 14.73 6.74 20.16
N TYR A 89 15.54 7.61 19.57
CA TYR A 89 16.53 8.38 20.30
C TYR A 89 15.88 9.27 21.37
N HIS A 90 14.81 9.97 21.03
CA HIS A 90 14.10 10.85 21.97
C HIS A 90 13.26 10.11 23.02
N LEU A 91 12.73 8.92 22.71
CA LEU A 91 11.91 8.10 23.62
C LEU A 91 12.71 7.08 24.46
N SER A 92 13.99 6.87 24.14
CA SER A 92 14.88 6.02 24.93
C SER A 92 15.26 6.74 26.22
N THR A 93 14.78 6.24 27.35
CA THR A 93 15.23 6.67 28.68
C THR A 93 16.29 5.69 29.16
N ASP A 94 17.50 6.20 29.39
CA ASP A 94 18.59 5.59 30.17
C ASP A 94 18.71 4.06 30.14
N GLY A 95 19.16 3.52 29.00
CA GLY A 95 19.79 2.19 28.93
C GLY A 95 18.89 0.96 29.11
N LYS A 96 17.57 1.10 29.24
CA LYS A 96 16.63 -0.05 29.28
C LYS A 96 15.97 -0.27 27.92
N LYS A 97 15.76 -1.54 27.54
CA LYS A 97 14.99 -1.92 26.34
C LYS A 97 13.65 -1.17 26.34
N LEU A 98 13.32 -0.52 25.22
CA LEU A 98 12.08 0.23 25.07
C LEU A 98 10.87 -0.68 25.36
N SER A 99 9.96 -0.21 26.22
CA SER A 99 8.66 -0.87 26.41
C SER A 99 7.89 -0.87 25.09
N LEU A 100 7.13 -1.95 24.84
CA LEU A 100 6.35 -2.17 23.62
C LEU A 100 5.47 -0.94 23.26
N LEU A 101 4.91 -0.25 24.26
CA LEU A 101 4.15 0.99 24.07
C LEU A 101 4.99 2.15 23.53
N ARG A 102 6.24 2.30 23.97
CA ARG A 102 7.14 3.36 23.49
C ARG A 102 7.60 3.07 22.06
N GLU A 103 7.83 1.81 21.73
CA GLU A 103 8.12 1.39 20.36
C GLU A 103 6.94 1.66 19.42
N MET A 104 5.71 1.42 19.88
CA MET A 104 4.50 1.76 19.12
C MET A 104 4.40 3.27 18.87
N ILE A 105 4.65 4.10 19.89
CA ILE A 105 4.60 5.57 19.74
C ILE A 105 5.68 6.04 18.75
N ALA A 106 6.90 5.52 18.85
CA ALA A 106 7.98 5.83 17.91
C ALA A 106 7.62 5.38 16.48
N GLY A 107 7.04 4.19 16.33
CA GLY A 107 6.57 3.66 15.06
C GLY A 107 5.44 4.48 14.44
N CYS A 108 4.48 4.95 15.26
CA CYS A 108 3.38 5.82 14.82
C CYS A 108 3.89 7.21 14.42
N GLY A 109 4.83 7.78 15.18
CA GLY A 109 5.49 9.04 14.83
C GLY A 109 6.22 8.94 13.50
N ALA A 110 7.04 7.89 13.34
CA ALA A 110 7.76 7.62 12.09
C ALA A 110 6.82 7.40 10.90
N GLY A 111 5.74 6.64 11.11
CA GLY A 111 4.70 6.42 10.11
C GLY A 111 4.00 7.71 9.70
N THR A 112 3.75 8.62 10.63
CA THR A 112 3.12 9.91 10.33
C THR A 112 4.02 10.77 9.43
N CYS A 113 5.31 10.86 9.75
CA CYS A 113 6.30 11.56 8.91
C CYS A 113 6.39 10.94 7.52
N GLN A 114 6.43 9.61 7.43
CA GLN A 114 6.41 8.87 6.17
C GLN A 114 5.17 9.23 5.33
N VAL A 115 3.98 9.15 5.93
CA VAL A 115 2.71 9.37 5.25
C VAL A 115 2.61 10.78 4.67
N ILE A 116 3.09 11.80 5.37
CA ILE A 116 3.10 13.18 4.86
C ILE A 116 3.90 13.28 3.56
N VAL A 117 5.02 12.57 3.46
CA VAL A 117 5.85 12.59 2.26
C VAL A 117 5.29 11.70 1.16
N THR A 118 4.72 10.54 1.50
CA THR A 118 4.25 9.56 0.49
C THR A 118 2.85 9.82 -0.02
N THR A 119 2.00 10.57 0.70
CA THR A 119 0.59 10.79 0.33
C THR A 119 0.38 11.27 -1.11
N PRO A 120 1.11 12.29 -1.63
CA PRO A 120 0.93 12.74 -3.01
C PRO A 120 1.16 11.62 -4.03
N MET A 121 2.15 10.78 -3.79
CA MET A 121 2.52 9.72 -4.72
C MET A 121 1.67 8.45 -4.54
N GLU A 122 1.21 8.14 -3.33
CA GLU A 122 0.18 7.12 -3.09
C GLU A 122 -1.09 7.47 -3.86
N MET A 123 -1.49 8.74 -3.85
CA MET A 123 -2.65 9.16 -4.61
C MET A 123 -2.43 8.98 -6.11
N LEU A 124 -1.26 9.35 -6.64
CA LEU A 124 -0.93 9.10 -8.06
C LEU A 124 -0.96 7.61 -8.42
N LYS A 125 -0.47 6.74 -7.53
CA LYS A 125 -0.57 5.28 -7.70
C LYS A 125 -2.03 4.86 -7.83
N ILE A 126 -2.91 5.30 -6.91
CA ILE A 126 -4.33 4.94 -6.91
C ILE A 126 -5.03 5.44 -8.18
N GLN A 127 -4.75 6.68 -8.63
CA GLN A 127 -5.31 7.21 -9.88
C GLN A 127 -4.91 6.36 -11.10
N LEU A 128 -3.62 6.03 -11.20
CA LEU A 128 -3.12 5.25 -12.34
C LEU A 128 -3.67 3.82 -12.35
N GLN A 129 -3.81 3.22 -11.16
CA GLN A 129 -4.38 1.89 -10.98
C GLN A 129 -5.88 1.86 -11.33
N ASP A 130 -6.60 2.92 -10.97
CA ASP A 130 -8.04 3.05 -11.22
C ASP A 130 -8.39 3.53 -12.63
N ALA A 131 -7.50 4.25 -13.30
CA ALA A 131 -7.71 4.76 -14.67
C ALA A 131 -8.08 3.64 -15.67
N GLY A 132 -7.50 2.45 -15.51
CA GLY A 132 -7.83 1.29 -16.36
C GLY A 132 -9.28 0.82 -16.19
N ARG A 133 -9.79 0.79 -14.95
CA ARG A 133 -11.21 0.48 -14.67
C ARG A 133 -12.14 1.50 -15.31
N ILE A 134 -11.82 2.79 -15.19
CA ILE A 134 -12.65 3.87 -15.74
C ILE A 134 -12.66 3.83 -17.26
N ASN A 135 -11.52 3.53 -17.90
CA ASN A 135 -11.45 3.34 -19.34
C ASN A 135 -12.29 2.14 -19.79
N ALA A 136 -12.27 1.03 -19.05
CA ALA A 136 -13.13 -0.13 -19.32
C ALA A 136 -14.62 0.20 -19.15
N GLN A 137 -14.99 0.94 -18.10
CA GLN A 137 -16.37 1.40 -17.88
C GLN A 137 -16.84 2.36 -18.99
N ARG A 138 -15.98 3.30 -19.43
CA ARG A 138 -16.27 4.18 -20.55
C ARG A 138 -16.43 3.44 -21.87
N LYS A 139 -15.63 2.39 -22.12
CA LYS A 139 -15.81 1.55 -23.31
C LYS A 139 -17.16 0.85 -23.29
N LEU A 140 -17.58 0.31 -22.15
CA LEU A 140 -18.89 -0.35 -22.02
C LEU A 140 -20.06 0.62 -22.20
N ILE A 141 -19.99 1.81 -21.57
CA ILE A 141 -21.03 2.85 -21.71
C ILE A 141 -21.03 3.45 -23.12
N GLY A 142 -19.85 3.71 -23.69
CA GLY A 142 -19.69 4.25 -25.04
C GLY A 142 -20.15 3.28 -26.12
N GLN A 143 -19.91 1.98 -25.95
CA GLN A 143 -20.46 0.93 -26.82
C GLN A 143 -21.98 0.79 -26.70
N ALA A 144 -22.55 1.07 -25.53
CA ALA A 144 -24.00 1.09 -25.33
C ALA A 144 -24.68 2.36 -25.88
N ALA A 145 -23.96 3.47 -25.98
CA ALA A 145 -24.50 4.78 -26.38
C ALA A 145 -24.21 5.19 -27.83
N ALA A 146 -23.20 4.61 -28.49
CA ALA A 146 -22.85 4.97 -29.87
C ALA A 146 -22.30 3.77 -30.65
N GLY A 147 -22.99 3.41 -31.74
CA GLY A 147 -22.38 2.64 -32.80
C GLY A 147 -21.17 3.40 -33.36
N GLY A 148 -19.99 2.80 -33.28
CA GLY A 148 -18.81 3.20 -34.05
C GLY A 148 -18.26 4.60 -33.77
N GLY A 149 -17.57 4.78 -32.65
CA GLY A 149 -16.70 5.94 -32.44
C GLY A 149 -15.60 5.61 -31.44
N ASP A 150 -14.35 5.54 -31.90
CA ASP A 150 -13.17 5.37 -31.06
C ASP A 150 -12.98 6.63 -30.19
N ALA A 151 -13.67 6.68 -29.05
CA ALA A 151 -13.45 7.67 -28.03
C ALA A 151 -12.04 7.43 -27.45
N GLY A 152 -11.06 8.11 -28.04
CA GLY A 152 -9.63 7.92 -27.82
C GLY A 152 -9.27 7.62 -26.37
N VAL A 153 -8.68 6.44 -26.15
CA VAL A 153 -8.14 5.99 -24.88
C VAL A 153 -7.05 6.96 -24.45
N ARG A 154 -7.37 7.91 -23.56
CA ARG A 154 -6.33 8.75 -22.95
C ARG A 154 -5.50 7.89 -22.01
N ASN A 155 -4.36 7.44 -22.49
CA ASN A 155 -3.28 6.92 -21.67
C ASN A 155 -2.66 8.08 -20.88
N LEU A 156 -3.34 8.48 -19.81
CA LEU A 156 -2.87 9.51 -18.90
C LEU A 156 -1.57 9.05 -18.24
N THR A 157 -0.50 9.79 -18.50
CA THR A 157 0.78 9.61 -17.83
C THR A 157 0.69 10.19 -16.42
N GLY A 158 1.38 9.62 -15.43
CA GLY A 158 1.34 10.10 -14.04
C GLY A 158 1.60 11.61 -13.91
N LEU A 159 2.55 12.15 -14.68
CA LEU A 159 2.86 13.58 -14.72
C LEU A 159 1.71 14.45 -15.26
N GLN A 160 0.93 13.94 -16.21
CA GLN A 160 -0.24 14.64 -16.73
C GLN A 160 -1.34 14.70 -15.68
N ILE A 161 -1.57 13.60 -14.94
CA ILE A 161 -2.51 13.56 -13.82
C ILE A 161 -2.08 14.55 -12.73
N THR A 162 -0.79 14.55 -12.35
CA THR A 162 -0.26 15.50 -11.36
C THR A 162 -0.45 16.95 -11.82
N LYS A 163 -0.11 17.27 -13.08
CA LYS A 163 -0.22 18.62 -13.62
C LYS A 163 -1.67 19.09 -13.71
N GLU A 164 -2.57 18.22 -14.17
CA GLU A 164 -4.00 18.51 -14.24
C GLU A 164 -4.60 18.70 -12.85
N LEU A 165 -4.17 17.88 -11.89
CA LEU A 165 -4.62 17.96 -10.51
C LEU A 165 -4.13 19.24 -9.82
N LEU A 166 -2.85 19.57 -9.98
CA LEU A 166 -2.28 20.79 -9.42
C LEU A 166 -2.97 22.02 -10.00
N ARG A 167 -3.34 21.99 -11.29
CA ARG A 167 -4.09 23.08 -11.93
C ARG A 167 -5.55 23.18 -11.47
N LYS A 168 -6.21 22.07 -11.14
CA LYS A 168 -7.64 22.03 -10.76
C LYS A 168 -7.91 22.17 -9.26
N GLN A 169 -7.11 21.53 -8.41
CA GLN A 169 -7.33 21.43 -6.96
C GLN A 169 -6.13 21.92 -6.13
N GLY A 170 -5.04 22.35 -6.79
CA GLY A 170 -3.83 22.79 -6.11
C GLY A 170 -3.15 21.68 -5.30
N ILE A 171 -2.32 22.10 -4.36
CA ILE A 171 -1.59 21.21 -3.44
C ILE A 171 -2.56 20.49 -2.50
N SER A 172 -3.67 21.12 -2.12
CA SER A 172 -4.70 20.49 -1.29
C SER A 172 -5.30 19.24 -1.94
N GLY A 173 -5.42 19.23 -3.28
CA GLY A 173 -5.80 18.05 -4.05
C GLY A 173 -4.84 16.88 -3.81
N LEU A 174 -3.53 17.12 -3.82
CA LEU A 174 -2.46 16.13 -3.61
C LEU A 174 -2.51 15.45 -2.23
N TYR A 175 -2.98 16.18 -1.21
CA TYR A 175 -3.11 15.69 0.16
C TYR A 175 -4.53 15.21 0.50
N ARG A 176 -5.44 15.15 -0.47
CA ARG A 176 -6.80 14.65 -0.25
C ARG A 176 -6.72 13.18 0.18
N GLY A 177 -7.21 12.89 1.37
CA GLY A 177 -7.13 11.57 1.97
C GLY A 177 -5.97 11.33 2.94
N LEU A 178 -5.14 12.34 3.22
CA LEU A 178 -4.12 12.27 4.27
C LEU A 178 -4.68 11.76 5.61
N GLY A 179 -5.81 12.33 6.05
CA GLY A 179 -6.48 11.89 7.28
C GLY A 179 -6.95 10.43 7.24
N ALA A 180 -7.41 9.95 6.07
CA ALA A 180 -7.79 8.56 5.89
C ALA A 180 -6.56 7.62 5.88
N THR A 181 -5.43 8.08 5.35
CA THR A 181 -4.15 7.35 5.42
C THR A 181 -3.65 7.21 6.85
N LEU A 182 -3.65 8.30 7.62
CA LEU A 182 -3.25 8.28 9.03
C LEU A 182 -4.20 7.39 9.87
N LEU A 183 -5.50 7.50 9.63
CA LEU A 183 -6.52 6.67 10.28
C LEU A 183 -6.38 5.18 9.91
N ARG A 184 -5.73 4.84 8.79
CA ARG A 184 -5.42 3.45 8.43
C ARG A 184 -4.14 2.99 9.13
N ASP A 185 -3.10 3.82 9.13
CA ASP A 185 -1.75 3.42 9.55
C ASP A 185 -1.61 3.29 11.04
N VAL A 186 -2.19 4.22 11.80
CA VAL A 186 -2.12 4.18 13.27
C VAL A 186 -2.81 2.92 13.83
N PRO A 187 -4.06 2.59 13.46
CA PRO A 187 -4.69 1.35 13.93
C PRO A 187 -3.99 0.09 13.41
N PHE A 188 -3.43 0.12 12.19
CA PHE A 188 -2.68 -1.02 11.67
C PHE A 188 -1.47 -1.32 12.55
N SER A 189 -0.69 -0.30 12.93
CA SER A 189 0.43 -0.45 13.85
C SER A 189 -0.01 -0.89 15.25
N ILE A 190 -1.12 -0.35 15.76
CA ILE A 190 -1.65 -0.71 17.08
C ILE A 190 -2.05 -2.19 17.16
N ILE A 191 -2.59 -2.75 16.09
CA ILE A 191 -3.00 -4.17 16.05
C ILE A 191 -1.80 -5.07 15.73
N TYR A 192 -0.97 -4.67 14.75
CA TYR A 192 0.12 -5.50 14.25
C TYR A 192 1.20 -5.78 15.31
N PHE A 193 1.70 -4.76 16.01
CA PHE A 193 2.85 -4.94 16.92
C PHE A 193 2.55 -5.86 18.11
N PRO A 194 1.45 -5.68 18.87
CA PRO A 194 1.13 -6.58 19.98
C PRO A 194 0.82 -7.99 19.49
N LEU A 195 0.11 -8.13 18.36
CA LEU A 195 -0.27 -9.45 17.85
C LEU A 195 0.94 -10.21 17.32
N PHE A 196 1.88 -9.52 16.67
CA PHE A 196 3.17 -10.10 16.28
C PHE A 196 4.00 -10.52 17.49
N ALA A 197 4.12 -9.67 18.52
CA ALA A 197 4.87 -10.01 19.73
C ALA A 197 4.30 -11.25 20.42
N ASN A 198 2.99 -11.26 20.69
CA ASN A 198 2.32 -12.39 21.34
C ASN A 198 2.40 -13.69 20.53
N LEU A 199 2.22 -13.63 19.20
CA LEU A 199 2.35 -14.81 18.35
C LEU A 199 3.80 -15.29 18.27
N ASN A 200 4.75 -14.39 18.14
CA ASN A 200 6.16 -14.77 18.05
C ASN A 200 6.65 -15.38 19.37
N ASP A 201 6.22 -14.86 20.52
CA ASP A 201 6.58 -15.40 21.83
C ASP A 201 5.91 -16.76 22.08
N LEU A 202 4.64 -16.93 21.71
CA LEU A 202 3.93 -18.21 21.80
C LEU A 202 4.61 -19.30 20.96
N TRP A 203 5.08 -18.97 19.75
CA TRP A 203 5.68 -19.93 18.82
C TRP A 203 7.18 -20.15 19.04
N LYS A 204 7.84 -19.29 19.83
CA LYS A 204 9.22 -19.50 20.28
C LYS A 204 9.34 -20.57 21.35
N GLY A 205 8.37 -20.68 22.26
CA GLY A 205 8.48 -21.57 23.43
C GLY A 205 9.72 -21.28 24.29
N ASP A 206 10.26 -22.31 24.96
CA ASP A 206 11.46 -22.25 25.82
C ASP A 206 12.80 -22.35 25.05
N VAL A 207 12.82 -22.11 23.74
CA VAL A 207 14.07 -22.17 22.97
C VAL A 207 14.95 -20.96 23.30
N GLU A 208 16.09 -21.19 23.96
CA GLU A 208 17.15 -20.18 24.15
C GLU A 208 17.76 -19.79 22.78
N GLY A 209 17.16 -18.80 22.11
CA GLY A 209 17.65 -18.29 20.83
C GLY A 209 16.69 -17.37 20.07
N PRO A 210 17.13 -16.79 18.92
CA PRO A 210 16.22 -16.12 17.99
C PRO A 210 15.18 -17.13 17.45
N ALA A 211 13.95 -16.68 17.20
CA ALA A 211 12.87 -17.56 16.74
C ALA A 211 13.29 -18.26 15.44
N PRO A 212 12.91 -19.53 15.23
CA PRO A 212 13.05 -20.17 13.93
C PRO A 212 12.42 -19.29 12.85
N PHE A 213 13.09 -19.23 11.69
CA PHE A 213 12.67 -18.43 10.53
C PHE A 213 11.17 -18.57 10.22
N TYR A 214 10.68 -19.81 10.23
CA TYR A 214 9.29 -20.14 9.91
C TYR A 214 8.30 -19.61 10.98
N CYS A 215 8.69 -19.57 12.25
CA CYS A 215 7.85 -19.03 13.33
C CYS A 215 7.69 -17.50 13.21
N SER A 216 8.78 -16.78 12.89
CA SER A 216 8.72 -15.33 12.63
C SER A 216 7.93 -15.01 11.35
N PHE A 217 8.05 -15.86 10.32
CA PHE A 217 7.29 -15.73 9.08
C PHE A 217 5.79 -15.92 9.31
N LEU A 218 5.39 -17.02 9.96
CA LEU A 218 3.98 -17.33 10.21
C LEU A 218 3.31 -16.33 11.15
N SER A 219 4.00 -15.94 12.23
CA SER A 219 3.51 -14.89 13.14
C SER A 219 3.33 -13.56 12.40
N GLY A 220 4.27 -13.19 11.52
CA GLY A 220 4.15 -12.02 10.65
C GLY A 220 2.97 -12.11 9.68
N CYS A 221 2.76 -13.27 9.05
CA CYS A 221 1.65 -13.49 8.12
C CYS A 221 0.28 -13.43 8.82
N LEU A 222 0.15 -14.09 9.97
CA LEU A 222 -1.07 -14.10 10.78
C LEU A 222 -1.35 -12.70 11.34
N ALA A 223 -0.35 -12.05 11.94
CA ALA A 223 -0.49 -10.71 12.48
C ALA A 223 -0.80 -9.67 11.41
N GLY A 224 -0.09 -9.73 10.30
CA GLY A 224 -0.34 -8.87 9.15
C GLY A 224 -1.75 -9.06 8.61
N SER A 225 -2.18 -10.31 8.40
CA SER A 225 -3.50 -10.62 7.82
C SER A 225 -4.63 -10.16 8.72
N THR A 226 -4.57 -10.44 10.02
CA THR A 226 -5.59 -9.99 10.99
C THR A 226 -5.63 -8.47 11.07
N ALA A 227 -4.47 -7.80 11.18
CA ALA A 227 -4.41 -6.34 11.19
C ALA A 227 -4.95 -5.74 9.88
N ALA A 228 -4.65 -6.36 8.74
CA ALA A 228 -5.12 -5.92 7.43
C ALA A 228 -6.64 -6.00 7.27
N VAL A 229 -7.25 -7.09 7.73
CA VAL A 229 -8.71 -7.25 7.68
C VAL A 229 -9.38 -6.25 8.63
N ALA A 230 -8.82 -6.06 9.83
CA ALA A 230 -9.36 -5.12 10.82
C ALA A 230 -9.37 -3.67 10.31
N VAL A 231 -8.32 -3.22 9.61
CA VAL A 231 -8.26 -1.85 9.06
C VAL A 231 -8.84 -1.71 7.66
N ASN A 232 -9.36 -2.78 7.06
CA ASN A 232 -9.91 -2.75 5.70
C ASN A 232 -11.03 -1.71 5.50
N PRO A 233 -11.95 -1.48 6.46
CA PRO A 233 -12.97 -0.44 6.32
C PRO A 233 -12.38 0.95 6.06
N VAL A 234 -11.31 1.31 6.79
CA VAL A 234 -10.62 2.60 6.62
C VAL A 234 -9.88 2.65 5.29
N ASP A 235 -9.33 1.53 4.84
CA ASP A 235 -8.66 1.42 3.55
C ASP A 235 -9.61 1.61 2.36
N VAL A 236 -10.85 1.11 2.45
CA VAL A 236 -11.89 1.36 1.45
C VAL A 236 -12.23 2.86 1.39
N VAL A 237 -12.35 3.51 2.55
CA VAL A 237 -12.61 4.96 2.62
C VAL A 237 -11.43 5.75 2.03
N LYS A 238 -10.19 5.39 2.38
CA LYS A 238 -8.97 5.98 1.83
C LYS A 238 -8.94 5.89 0.31
N THR A 239 -9.10 4.68 -0.24
CA THR A 239 -9.00 4.44 -1.69
C THR A 239 -10.09 5.18 -2.47
N ARG A 240 -11.32 5.22 -1.96
CA ARG A 240 -12.42 5.99 -2.56
C ARG A 240 -12.26 7.50 -2.46
N LEU A 241 -11.65 7.99 -1.38
CA LEU A 241 -11.39 9.42 -1.19
C LEU A 241 -10.22 9.90 -2.07
N GLN A 242 -9.20 9.04 -2.25
CA GLN A 242 -8.02 9.29 -3.08
C GLN A 242 -8.25 9.04 -4.58
N SER A 243 -9.32 8.35 -4.96
CA SER A 243 -9.75 8.29 -6.35
C SER A 243 -10.53 9.55 -6.75
N LEU A 244 -9.97 10.28 -7.72
CA LEU A 244 -10.43 11.60 -8.19
C LEU A 244 -11.07 11.47 -9.58
N THR A 245 -10.55 10.54 -10.38
CA THR A 245 -11.19 10.15 -11.63
C THR A 245 -12.36 9.24 -11.27
N ARG A 246 -13.57 9.57 -11.72
CA ARG A 246 -14.80 8.84 -11.38
C ARG A 246 -15.60 8.58 -12.65
N GLY A 247 -16.31 7.45 -12.67
CA GLY A 247 -17.30 7.17 -13.71
C GLY A 247 -18.49 8.14 -13.61
N SER A 248 -19.23 8.35 -14.69
CA SER A 248 -20.35 9.31 -14.75
C SER A 248 -21.51 9.02 -13.77
N GLN A 249 -21.48 7.88 -13.07
CA GLN A 249 -22.49 7.44 -12.09
C GLN A 249 -21.89 7.22 -10.68
N GLU A 250 -20.70 7.74 -10.39
CA GLU A 250 -20.03 7.55 -9.09
C GLU A 250 -20.14 8.79 -8.20
N ASP A 251 -20.55 8.58 -6.94
CA ASP A 251 -20.75 9.66 -5.97
C ASP A 251 -19.47 10.43 -5.68
N THR A 252 -19.55 11.75 -5.46
CA THR A 252 -18.44 12.60 -4.99
C THR A 252 -18.38 12.65 -3.45
N TYR A 253 -17.19 12.50 -2.86
CA TYR A 253 -16.99 12.50 -1.40
C TYR A 253 -16.28 13.76 -0.92
N SER A 254 -16.89 14.57 -0.06
CA SER A 254 -16.28 15.81 0.46
C SER A 254 -15.27 15.54 1.59
N GLY A 255 -15.42 14.44 2.32
CA GLY A 255 -14.55 14.06 3.42
C GLY A 255 -14.74 12.62 3.89
N VAL A 256 -14.01 12.24 4.95
CA VAL A 256 -14.02 10.87 5.51
C VAL A 256 -15.42 10.49 6.01
N MET A 257 -16.07 11.37 6.79
CA MET A 257 -17.41 11.11 7.35
C MET A 257 -18.51 11.07 6.29
N ASP A 258 -18.43 11.96 5.29
CA ASP A 258 -19.34 11.95 4.13
C ASP A 258 -19.19 10.65 3.34
N CYS A 259 -17.95 10.18 3.15
CA CYS A 259 -17.66 8.90 2.49
C CYS A 259 -18.26 7.72 3.27
N ILE A 260 -18.05 7.65 4.59
CA ILE A 260 -18.61 6.58 5.43
C ILE A 260 -20.14 6.56 5.34
N ASN A 261 -20.80 7.72 5.47
CA ASN A 261 -22.26 7.80 5.46
C ASN A 261 -22.84 7.40 4.09
N LYS A 262 -22.24 7.87 2.99
CA LYS A 262 -22.67 7.49 1.63
C LYS A 262 -22.45 6.01 1.33
N ILE A 263 -21.33 5.42 1.76
CA ILE A 263 -21.09 3.97 1.61
C ILE A 263 -22.16 3.18 2.37
N LEU A 264 -22.43 3.55 3.62
CA LEU A 264 -23.44 2.88 4.44
C LEU A 264 -24.83 2.97 3.83
N ARG A 265 -25.23 4.14 3.31
CA ARG A 265 -26.55 4.37 2.71
C ARG A 265 -26.72 3.73 1.33
N ASN A 266 -25.73 3.83 0.46
CA ASN A 266 -25.86 3.49 -0.96
C ASN A 266 -25.38 2.06 -1.28
N GLU A 267 -24.46 1.51 -0.48
CA GLU A 267 -23.87 0.18 -0.76
C GLU A 267 -24.02 -0.84 0.38
N GLY A 268 -24.26 -0.36 1.59
CA GLY A 268 -24.36 -1.18 2.80
C GLY A 268 -23.01 -1.51 3.44
N PRO A 269 -23.02 -2.16 4.62
CA PRO A 269 -21.83 -2.42 5.42
C PRO A 269 -20.84 -3.40 4.79
N SER A 270 -21.31 -4.29 3.91
CA SER A 270 -20.45 -5.25 3.20
C SER A 270 -19.46 -4.57 2.24
N ALA A 271 -19.74 -3.32 1.81
CA ALA A 271 -18.84 -2.55 0.95
C ALA A 271 -17.50 -2.24 1.63
N PHE A 272 -17.45 -2.12 2.96
CA PHE A 272 -16.22 -1.89 3.71
C PHE A 272 -15.28 -3.10 3.75
N LEU A 273 -15.78 -4.30 3.45
CA LEU A 273 -14.99 -5.53 3.37
C LEU A 273 -14.51 -5.84 1.95
N LYS A 274 -14.86 -5.01 0.95
CA LYS A 274 -14.34 -5.14 -0.41
C LYS A 274 -12.81 -5.08 -0.40
N GLY A 275 -12.17 -6.05 -1.05
CA GLY A 275 -10.71 -6.13 -1.15
C GLY A 275 -9.98 -6.69 0.09
N ALA A 276 -10.68 -7.05 1.17
CA ALA A 276 -10.06 -7.62 2.37
C ALA A 276 -9.26 -8.90 2.07
N TYR A 277 -9.82 -9.79 1.23
CA TYR A 277 -9.13 -11.00 0.77
C TYR A 277 -7.83 -10.69 0.00
N CYS A 278 -7.89 -9.75 -0.95
CA CYS A 278 -6.71 -9.33 -1.70
C CYS A 278 -5.63 -8.77 -0.77
N ARG A 279 -6.03 -8.04 0.28
CA ARG A 279 -5.12 -7.47 1.26
C ARG A 279 -4.43 -8.54 2.11
N ALA A 280 -5.14 -9.57 2.54
CA ALA A 280 -4.53 -10.70 3.25
C ALA A 280 -3.55 -11.46 2.35
N LEU A 281 -3.90 -11.69 1.07
CA LEU A 281 -3.02 -12.37 0.11
C LEU A 281 -1.72 -11.62 -0.19
N VAL A 282 -1.74 -10.29 -0.15
CA VAL A 282 -0.57 -9.43 -0.38
C VAL A 282 0.49 -9.61 0.70
N ILE A 283 0.10 -9.97 1.93
CA ILE A 283 0.98 -9.97 3.09
C ILE A 283 1.97 -11.13 3.08
N ALA A 284 1.51 -12.35 2.80
CA ALA A 284 2.41 -13.52 2.84
C ALA A 284 3.58 -13.42 1.83
N PRO A 285 3.38 -13.03 0.56
CA PRO A 285 4.48 -12.86 -0.40
C PRO A 285 5.42 -11.72 -0.02
N LEU A 286 4.90 -10.60 0.49
CA LEU A 286 5.73 -9.47 0.92
C LEU A 286 6.69 -9.87 2.04
N PHE A 287 6.19 -10.56 3.07
CA PHE A 287 7.02 -11.05 4.17
C PHE A 287 8.01 -12.12 3.69
N GLY A 288 7.58 -13.02 2.81
CA GLY A 288 8.43 -14.12 2.34
C GLY A 288 9.61 -13.62 1.51
N ILE A 289 9.34 -12.70 0.57
CA ILE A 289 10.37 -12.07 -0.27
C ILE A 289 11.32 -11.24 0.59
N ALA A 290 10.80 -10.45 1.53
CA ALA A 290 11.65 -9.67 2.41
C ALA A 290 12.59 -10.57 3.20
N GLN A 291 12.07 -11.61 3.85
CA GLN A 291 12.87 -12.53 4.63
C GLN A 291 13.90 -13.30 3.80
N VAL A 292 13.57 -13.73 2.58
CA VAL A 292 14.53 -14.39 1.67
C VAL A 292 15.66 -13.43 1.28
N VAL A 293 15.36 -12.16 0.98
CA VAL A 293 16.39 -11.17 0.62
C VAL A 293 17.32 -10.87 1.81
N TYR A 294 16.78 -10.78 3.02
CA TYR A 294 17.59 -10.64 4.23
C TYR A 294 18.41 -11.90 4.53
N PHE A 295 17.85 -13.10 4.34
CA PHE A 295 18.56 -14.36 4.58
C PHE A 295 19.70 -14.59 3.58
N LEU A 296 19.48 -14.26 2.30
CA LEU A 296 20.52 -14.36 1.27
C LEU A 296 21.62 -13.29 1.39
N GLY A 297 21.47 -12.31 2.29
CA GLY A 297 22.49 -11.29 2.52
C GLY A 297 22.82 -10.49 1.27
N VAL A 298 21.85 -10.26 0.37
CA VAL A 298 22.08 -9.66 -0.95
C VAL A 298 22.81 -8.31 -0.87
N GLY A 299 22.53 -7.51 0.16
CA GLY A 299 23.19 -6.24 0.43
C GLY A 299 24.63 -6.39 0.89
N GLU A 300 24.96 -7.45 1.64
CA GLU A 300 26.35 -7.77 1.99
C GLU A 300 27.13 -8.24 0.76
N PHE A 301 26.51 -9.05 -0.09
CA PHE A 301 27.08 -9.47 -1.37
C PHE A 301 27.33 -8.26 -2.31
N ILE A 302 26.37 -7.35 -2.47
CA ILE A 302 26.53 -6.15 -3.30
C ILE A 302 27.62 -5.23 -2.77
N LEU A 303 27.70 -5.04 -1.45
CA LEU A 303 28.76 -4.24 -0.84
C LEU A 303 30.14 -4.89 -0.94
N SER A 304 30.22 -6.22 -0.93
CA SER A 304 31.47 -6.94 -1.19
C SER A 304 31.96 -6.84 -2.65
N VAL A 305 31.05 -6.61 -3.61
CA VAL A 305 31.32 -6.53 -5.06
C VAL A 305 31.57 -5.08 -5.54
N LEU A 306 31.37 -4.07 -4.69
CA LEU A 306 31.69 -2.66 -4.97
C LEU A 306 33.01 -2.24 -4.29
N PRO A 307 34.19 -2.68 -4.75
CA PRO A 307 35.46 -2.13 -4.29
C PRO A 307 35.65 -0.75 -4.95
N GLY A 308 35.50 0.33 -4.18
CA GLY A 308 35.96 1.66 -4.59
C GLY A 308 35.09 2.87 -4.25
N ALA A 309 33.91 2.72 -3.63
CA ALA A 309 33.03 3.87 -3.41
C ALA A 309 33.28 4.66 -2.12
N TRP A 310 34.09 4.19 -1.17
CA TRP A 310 34.19 4.83 0.16
C TRP A 310 35.58 4.66 0.80
N HIS A 311 36.48 5.60 0.49
CA HIS A 311 37.48 6.10 1.42
C HIS A 311 36.97 7.42 2.02
#